data_AF-A0A085VAJ2-F1
#
_entry.id   AF-A0A085VAJ2-F1
#
_cell.length_a   1.000
_cell.length_b   1.000
_cell.length_c   1.000
_cell.angle_alpha   90.00
_cell.angle_beta   90.00
_cell.angle_gamma   90.00
#
_symmetry.space_group_name_H-M   'P 1'
#
loop_
_entity.id
_entity.type
_entity.pdbx_description
1 polymer ?
#
loop_
_entity_poly.entity_id
_entity_poly.type
_entity_poly.pdbx_seq_one_letter_code
_entity_poly.pdbx_strand_id
1 'polypeptide(L)'
;MSLRKSYAAVVQLLRTQKGLSQAGLSGSVTQTHVSELEQGKSSATVDTTARLALALNVEPITLLALTVASNEKRSMREVLLASLAEAEALGLADRPLPTEPEAINPRRELEAQRKWLAVQELKTKGLSQSDAARQLGLPESTLRRLWHQPPKG
;
A
#
# COMPACT_ATOMS: atom_id res chain seq x y z
N MET A 1 6.48 -9.17 22.19
CA MET A 1 7.32 -7.99 22.47
C MET A 1 6.73 -6.82 21.66
N SER A 2 7.34 -5.64 21.63
CA SER A 2 6.97 -4.69 20.56
C SER A 2 7.66 -5.15 19.29
N LEU A 3 6.96 -5.17 18.14
CA LEU A 3 7.55 -5.50 16.84
C LEU A 3 8.80 -4.66 16.55
N ARG A 4 8.80 -3.40 17.01
CA ARG A 4 9.96 -2.49 16.93
C ARG A 4 11.17 -3.04 17.68
N LYS A 5 10.98 -3.57 18.90
CA LYS A 5 12.06 -4.17 19.69
C LYS A 5 12.57 -5.46 19.06
N SER A 6 11.68 -6.26 18.49
CA SER A 6 12.08 -7.48 17.75
C SER A 6 12.87 -7.13 16.48
N TYR A 7 12.46 -6.09 15.75
CA TYR A 7 13.19 -5.61 14.57
C TYR A 7 14.61 -5.15 14.96
N ALA A 8 14.71 -4.32 16.00
CA ALA A 8 15.97 -3.84 16.54
C ALA A 8 16.92 -4.99 16.91
N ALA A 9 16.40 -5.99 17.63
CA ALA A 9 17.16 -7.17 18.04
C ALA A 9 17.63 -8.01 16.85
N VAL A 10 16.79 -8.18 15.82
CA VAL A 10 17.14 -8.96 14.61
C VAL A 10 18.20 -8.23 13.77
N VAL A 11 18.08 -6.91 13.59
CA VAL A 11 19.12 -6.11 12.90
C VAL A 11 20.46 -6.25 13.64
N GLN A 12 20.45 -6.08 14.96
CA GLN A 12 21.67 -6.23 15.78
C GLN A 12 22.24 -7.66 15.70
N LEU A 13 21.38 -8.69 15.73
CA LEU A 13 21.79 -10.09 15.60
C LEU A 13 22.48 -10.34 14.25
N LEU A 14 21.84 -9.97 13.14
CA LEU A 14 22.39 -10.17 11.80
C LEU A 14 23.69 -9.40 11.62
N ARG A 15 23.75 -8.15 12.12
CA ARG A 15 24.95 -7.32 12.06
C ARG A 15 26.12 -7.97 12.80
N THR A 16 25.89 -8.41 14.04
CA THR A 16 26.94 -9.01 14.87
C THR A 16 27.39 -10.37 14.36
N GLN A 17 26.47 -11.22 13.86
CA GLN A 17 26.82 -12.49 13.21
C GLN A 17 27.70 -12.30 11.96
N LYS A 18 27.54 -11.17 11.25
CA LYS A 18 28.34 -10.82 10.07
C LYS A 18 29.60 -10.02 10.40
N GLY A 19 29.90 -9.80 11.68
CA GLY A 19 31.09 -9.06 12.12
C GLY A 19 31.09 -7.58 11.72
N LEU A 20 29.93 -7.00 11.41
CA LEU A 20 29.82 -5.62 10.95
C LEU A 20 29.74 -4.65 12.13
N SER A 21 30.42 -3.51 12.02
CA SER A 21 30.18 -2.37 12.92
C SER A 21 28.90 -1.63 12.50
N GLN A 22 28.34 -0.81 13.39
CA GLN A 22 27.23 0.08 13.01
C GLN A 22 27.63 1.03 11.87
N ALA A 23 28.89 1.48 11.86
CA ALA A 23 29.46 2.28 10.77
C ALA A 23 29.57 1.50 9.45
N GLY A 24 29.75 0.18 9.52
CA GLY A 24 29.75 -0.71 8.36
C GLY A 24 28.39 -0.81 7.66
N LEU A 25 27.29 -0.46 8.34
CA LEU A 25 25.96 -0.35 7.74
C LEU A 25 25.66 1.06 7.20
N SER A 26 26.59 2.01 7.40
CA SER A 26 26.34 3.44 7.10
C SER A 26 26.21 3.78 5.62
N GLY A 27 26.63 2.87 4.72
CA GLY A 27 26.57 3.07 3.27
C GLY A 27 25.13 3.12 2.72
N SER A 28 24.14 2.64 3.48
CA SER A 28 22.75 2.59 3.03
C SER A 28 21.80 3.38 3.95
N VAL A 29 22.22 3.69 5.18
CA VAL A 29 21.44 4.39 6.22
C VAL A 29 22.44 5.13 7.13
N THR A 30 22.15 6.32 7.68
CA THR A 30 23.12 7.00 8.55
C THR A 30 23.44 6.18 9.82
N GLN A 31 24.68 6.24 10.31
CA GLN A 31 25.11 5.55 11.54
C GLN A 31 24.21 5.85 12.74
N THR A 32 23.82 7.12 12.90
CA THR A 32 22.90 7.58 13.95
C THR A 32 21.56 6.87 13.84
N HIS A 33 21.01 6.76 12.63
CA HIS A 33 19.74 6.07 12.42
C HIS A 33 19.84 4.57 12.67
N VAL A 34 20.96 3.93 12.30
CA VAL A 34 21.23 2.52 12.66
C VAL A 34 21.26 2.34 14.18
N SER A 35 21.91 3.24 14.91
CA SER A 35 21.98 3.19 16.38
C SER A 35 20.60 3.39 17.03
N GLU A 36 19.80 4.35 16.55
CA GLU A 36 18.43 4.56 17.03
C GLU A 36 17.52 3.35 16.74
N LEU A 37 17.69 2.72 15.58
CA LEU A 37 16.96 1.51 15.20
C LEU A 37 17.32 0.33 16.11
N GLU A 38 18.61 0.07 16.34
CA GLU A 38 19.05 -1.00 17.24
C GLU A 38 18.66 -0.77 18.70
N GLN A 39 18.44 0.48 19.11
CA GLN A 39 17.90 0.82 20.43
C GLN A 39 16.36 0.76 20.49
N GLY A 40 15.68 0.52 19.36
CA GLY A 40 14.23 0.55 19.27
C GLY A 40 13.61 1.93 19.50
N LYS A 41 14.38 3.01 19.28
CA LYS A 41 13.93 4.40 19.41
C LYS A 41 13.18 4.88 18.17
N SER A 42 13.48 4.32 17.00
CA SER A 42 12.81 4.62 15.73
C SER A 42 12.18 3.36 15.11
N SER A 43 11.23 3.56 14.21
CA SER A 43 10.68 2.50 13.34
C SER A 43 11.30 2.64 11.94
N ALA A 44 11.67 1.53 11.30
CA ALA A 44 12.12 1.55 9.92
C ALA A 44 10.92 1.64 8.96
N THR A 45 11.06 2.43 7.91
CA THR A 45 10.18 2.37 6.74
C THR A 45 10.52 1.14 5.89
N VAL A 46 9.64 0.77 4.95
CA VAL A 46 9.89 -0.34 4.01
C VAL A 46 11.19 -0.11 3.23
N ASP A 47 11.44 1.11 2.74
CA ASP A 47 12.67 1.47 2.02
C ASP A 47 13.92 1.33 2.90
N THR A 48 13.83 1.76 4.17
CA THR A 48 14.93 1.62 5.12
C THR A 48 15.19 0.15 5.45
N THR A 49 14.14 -0.68 5.58
CA THR A 49 14.29 -2.13 5.74
C THR A 49 14.96 -2.77 4.53
N ALA A 50 14.58 -2.40 3.31
CA ALA A 50 15.22 -2.91 2.10
C ALA A 50 16.71 -2.53 2.02
N ARG A 51 17.05 -1.27 2.32
CA ARG A 51 18.43 -0.78 2.38
C ARG A 51 19.27 -1.50 3.45
N LEU A 52 18.70 -1.74 4.62
CA LEU A 52 19.37 -2.48 5.70
C LEU A 52 19.58 -3.94 5.34
N ALA A 53 18.59 -4.59 4.74
CA ALA A 53 18.71 -5.98 4.28
C ALA A 53 19.85 -6.12 3.25
N LEU A 54 19.93 -5.19 2.29
CA LEU A 54 21.04 -5.06 1.34
C LEU A 54 22.39 -4.91 2.05
N ALA A 55 22.51 -3.97 2.99
CA ALA A 55 23.75 -3.76 3.75
C ALA A 55 24.15 -4.97 4.61
N LEU A 56 23.16 -5.73 5.08
CA LEU A 56 23.33 -6.99 5.80
C LEU A 56 23.53 -8.18 4.87
N ASN A 57 23.53 -8.01 3.54
CA ASN A 57 23.62 -9.08 2.56
C ASN A 57 22.60 -10.21 2.84
N VAL A 58 21.32 -9.83 2.96
CA VAL A 58 20.15 -10.72 3.08
C VAL A 58 18.99 -10.13 2.27
N GLU A 59 18.02 -10.96 1.91
CA GLU A 59 16.77 -10.49 1.30
C GLU A 59 15.92 -9.67 2.30
N PRO A 60 15.18 -8.63 1.86
CA PRO A 60 14.29 -7.87 2.73
C PRO A 60 13.24 -8.74 3.44
N ILE A 61 12.71 -9.74 2.72
CA ILE A 61 11.75 -10.69 3.29
C ILE A 61 12.37 -11.54 4.40
N THR A 62 13.67 -11.87 4.30
CA THR A 62 14.39 -12.61 5.35
C THR A 62 14.45 -11.79 6.65
N LEU A 63 14.79 -10.50 6.55
CA LEU A 63 14.83 -9.59 7.70
C LEU A 63 13.44 -9.43 8.35
N LEU A 64 12.39 -9.28 7.55
CA LEU A 64 11.01 -9.16 8.03
C LEU A 64 10.51 -10.47 8.67
N ALA A 65 10.75 -11.61 8.04
CA ALA A 65 10.34 -12.92 8.56
C ALA A 65 11.03 -13.24 9.90
N LEU A 66 12.32 -12.95 10.04
CA LEU A 66 13.04 -13.08 11.31
C LEU A 66 12.48 -12.14 12.39
N THR A 67 12.08 -10.93 12.00
CA THR A 67 11.47 -9.95 12.91
C THR A 67 10.12 -10.44 13.44
N VAL A 68 9.24 -10.93 12.55
CA VAL A 68 7.94 -11.49 12.92
C VAL A 68 8.11 -12.74 13.78
N ALA A 69 9.00 -13.66 13.38
CA ALA A 69 9.34 -14.87 14.13
C ALA A 69 9.80 -14.53 15.56
N SER A 70 10.71 -13.57 15.71
CA SER A 70 11.18 -13.06 17.00
C SER A 70 10.05 -12.47 17.85
N ASN A 71 9.16 -11.68 17.24
CA ASN A 71 8.06 -11.04 17.96
C ASN A 71 6.99 -12.03 18.44
N GLU A 72 6.67 -13.02 17.60
CA GLU A 72 5.67 -14.05 17.86
C GLU A 72 6.22 -15.27 18.62
N LYS A 73 7.53 -15.32 18.84
CA LYS A 73 8.24 -16.47 19.44
C LYS A 73 8.02 -17.77 18.65
N ARG A 74 8.01 -17.64 17.32
CA ARG A 74 7.93 -18.76 16.37
C ARG A 74 9.26 -18.91 15.66
N SER A 75 9.48 -20.05 15.02
CA SER A 75 10.58 -20.19 14.09
C SER A 75 10.32 -19.40 12.80
N MET A 76 11.38 -18.95 12.13
CA MET A 76 11.27 -18.31 10.82
C MET A 76 10.59 -19.24 9.79
N ARG A 77 10.84 -20.54 9.89
CA ARG A 77 10.23 -21.56 9.02
C ARG A 77 8.71 -21.58 9.15
N GLU A 78 8.19 -21.57 10.38
CA GLU A 78 6.74 -21.55 10.62
C GLU A 78 6.08 -20.27 10.09
N VAL A 79 6.74 -19.13 10.24
CA VAL A 79 6.24 -17.84 9.71
C VAL A 79 6.14 -17.91 8.18
N LEU A 80 7.21 -18.31 7.49
CA LEU A 80 7.23 -18.36 6.03
C LEU A 80 6.21 -19.36 5.45
N LEU A 81 6.09 -20.55 6.04
CA LEU A 81 5.11 -21.54 5.59
C LEU A 81 3.67 -21.04 5.78
N ALA A 82 3.38 -20.39 6.91
CA ALA A 82 2.06 -19.82 7.15
C ALA A 82 1.75 -18.67 6.18
N SER A 83 2.71 -17.79 5.92
CA SER A 83 2.55 -16.69 4.95
C SER A 83 2.36 -17.20 3.52
N LEU A 84 3.06 -18.27 3.12
CA LEU A 84 2.87 -18.89 1.81
C LEU A 84 1.46 -19.50 1.69
N ALA A 85 1.02 -20.28 2.69
CA ALA A 85 -0.32 -20.85 2.70
C ALA A 85 -1.43 -19.77 2.66
N GLU A 86 -1.21 -18.63 3.33
CA GLU A 86 -2.13 -17.48 3.26
C GLU A 86 -2.16 -16.87 1.84
N ALA A 87 -1.00 -16.67 1.21
CA ALA A 87 -0.92 -16.18 -0.17
C ALA A 87 -1.58 -17.13 -1.18
N GLU A 88 -1.44 -18.45 -0.99
CA GLU A 88 -2.12 -19.48 -1.78
C GLU A 88 -3.64 -19.41 -1.59
N ALA A 89 -4.11 -19.31 -0.34
CA ALA A 89 -5.54 -19.19 -0.04
C ALA A 89 -6.18 -17.92 -0.64
N LEU A 90 -5.41 -16.84 -0.76
CA LEU A 90 -5.81 -15.61 -1.42
C LEU A 90 -5.74 -15.70 -2.96
N GLY A 91 -5.16 -16.77 -3.52
CA GLY A 91 -4.92 -16.90 -4.96
C GLY A 91 -3.87 -15.91 -5.48
N LEU A 92 -2.95 -15.48 -4.62
CA LEU A 92 -1.93 -14.46 -4.90
C LEU A 92 -0.50 -15.01 -4.95
N ALA A 93 -0.28 -16.29 -4.61
CA ALA A 93 1.06 -16.89 -4.57
C ALA A 93 1.82 -16.80 -5.91
N ASP A 94 1.14 -17.06 -7.03
CA ASP A 94 1.75 -17.09 -8.37
C ASP A 94 1.24 -15.97 -9.29
N ARG A 95 0.36 -15.09 -8.79
CA ARG A 95 -0.25 -14.04 -9.60
C ARG A 95 0.63 -12.78 -9.61
N PRO A 96 0.81 -12.09 -10.75
CA PRO A 96 1.47 -10.79 -10.76
C PRO A 96 0.68 -9.79 -9.90
N LEU A 97 1.39 -9.11 -9.00
CA LEU A 97 0.84 -8.09 -8.11
C LEU A 97 0.90 -6.69 -8.75
N PRO A 98 -0.03 -5.78 -8.42
CA PRO A 98 0.02 -4.41 -8.92
C PRO A 98 1.24 -3.66 -8.37
N THR A 99 1.88 -2.84 -9.20
CA THR A 99 3.01 -1.98 -8.82
C THR A 99 2.59 -0.57 -8.45
N GLU A 100 1.36 -0.19 -8.79
CA GLU A 100 0.77 1.11 -8.50
C GLU A 100 -0.63 0.92 -7.90
N PRO A 101 -1.05 1.79 -6.97
CA PRO A 101 -2.43 1.77 -6.50
C PRO A 101 -3.38 2.05 -7.65
N GLU A 102 -4.42 1.23 -7.81
CA GLU A 102 -5.51 1.55 -8.71
C GLU A 102 -6.30 2.74 -8.14
N ALA A 103 -6.64 3.69 -9.00
CA ALA A 103 -7.55 4.78 -8.63
C ALA A 103 -8.92 4.19 -8.32
N ILE A 104 -9.22 4.02 -7.02
CA ILE A 104 -10.56 3.67 -6.57
C ILE A 104 -11.42 4.91 -6.76
N ASN A 105 -12.12 5.02 -7.89
CA ASN A 105 -13.10 6.07 -8.12
C ASN A 105 -14.15 5.98 -6.98
N PRO A 106 -14.22 6.97 -6.07
CA PRO A 106 -15.18 6.95 -4.97
C PRO A 106 -16.58 6.79 -5.54
N ARG A 107 -17.45 6.00 -4.90
CA ARG A 107 -18.83 5.73 -5.40
C ARG A 107 -19.59 7.00 -5.85
N ARG A 108 -19.33 8.13 -5.18
CA ARG A 108 -19.92 9.44 -5.51
C ARG A 108 -19.48 9.99 -6.88
N GLU A 109 -18.25 9.74 -7.29
CA GLU A 109 -17.75 10.15 -8.61
C GLU A 109 -18.35 9.26 -9.71
N LEU A 110 -18.47 7.96 -9.45
CA LEU A 110 -19.16 7.03 -10.36
C LEU A 110 -20.63 7.40 -10.54
N GLU A 111 -21.33 7.76 -9.45
CA GLU A 111 -22.72 8.23 -9.52
C GLU A 111 -22.86 9.56 -10.26
N ALA A 112 -21.96 10.52 -10.00
CA ALA A 112 -21.95 11.80 -10.70
C ALA A 112 -21.69 11.61 -12.20
N GLN A 113 -20.78 10.71 -12.57
CA GLN A 113 -20.47 10.38 -13.96
C GLN A 113 -21.63 9.66 -14.65
N ARG A 114 -22.28 8.70 -13.97
CA ARG A 114 -23.51 8.06 -14.47
C ARG A 114 -24.63 9.06 -14.73
N LYS A 115 -24.86 9.99 -13.78
CA LYS A 115 -25.87 11.05 -13.94
C LYS A 115 -25.52 11.98 -15.09
N TRP A 116 -24.26 12.37 -15.23
CA TRP A 116 -23.83 13.20 -16.36
C TRP A 116 -24.06 12.49 -17.70
N LEU A 117 -23.67 11.22 -17.80
CA LEU A 117 -23.78 10.44 -19.04
C LEU A 117 -25.24 10.25 -19.45
N ALA A 118 -26.14 9.95 -18.49
CA ALA A 118 -27.58 9.88 -18.73
C ALA A 118 -28.19 11.23 -19.20
N VAL A 119 -27.73 12.35 -18.63
CA VAL A 119 -28.16 13.69 -19.07
C VAL A 119 -27.69 13.98 -20.50
N GLN A 120 -26.44 13.66 -20.84
CA GLN A 120 -25.92 13.87 -22.20
C GLN A 120 -26.64 12.98 -23.22
N GLU A 121 -26.97 11.73 -22.88
CA GLU A 121 -27.73 10.84 -23.75
C GLU A 121 -29.11 11.41 -24.11
N LEU A 122 -29.87 11.89 -23.12
CA LEU A 122 -31.18 12.50 -23.35
C LEU A 122 -31.08 13.81 -24.16
N LYS A 123 -30.01 14.58 -23.96
CA LYS A 123 -29.71 15.77 -24.77
C LYS A 123 -29.47 15.41 -26.24
N THR A 124 -28.69 14.36 -26.51
CA THR A 124 -28.47 13.88 -27.89
C THR A 124 -29.75 13.36 -28.55
N LYS A 125 -30.69 12.84 -27.76
CA LYS A 125 -32.03 12.43 -28.21
C LYS A 125 -32.98 13.60 -28.48
N GLY A 126 -32.54 14.85 -28.27
CA GLY A 126 -33.31 16.05 -28.59
C GLY A 126 -34.34 16.47 -27.55
N LEU A 127 -34.28 15.92 -26.33
CA LEU A 127 -35.22 16.28 -25.27
C LEU A 127 -34.96 17.69 -24.74
N SER A 128 -36.01 18.34 -24.24
CA SER A 128 -35.89 19.58 -23.48
C SER A 128 -35.30 19.31 -22.08
N GLN A 129 -34.70 20.34 -21.46
CA GLN A 129 -34.14 20.20 -20.10
C GLN A 129 -35.21 19.79 -19.08
N SER A 130 -36.42 20.34 -19.18
CA SER A 130 -37.53 20.02 -18.28
C SER A 130 -38.00 18.56 -18.42
N ASP A 131 -38.07 18.04 -19.64
CA ASP A 131 -38.50 16.66 -19.88
C ASP A 131 -37.43 15.66 -19.40
N ALA A 132 -36.16 15.98 -19.65
CA ALA A 132 -35.04 15.18 -19.15
C ALA A 132 -34.95 15.18 -17.61
N ALA A 133 -35.29 16.30 -16.95
CA ALA A 133 -35.27 16.39 -15.48
C ALA A 133 -36.36 15.52 -14.86
N ARG A 134 -37.55 15.55 -15.47
CA ARG A 134 -38.67 14.69 -15.08
C ARG A 134 -38.36 13.21 -15.32
N GLN A 135 -37.75 12.88 -16.46
CA GLN A 135 -37.43 11.50 -16.82
C GLN A 135 -36.32 10.88 -15.96
N LEU A 136 -35.30 11.66 -15.59
CA LEU A 136 -34.20 11.19 -14.75
C LEU A 136 -34.47 11.33 -13.24
N GLY A 137 -35.61 11.94 -12.85
CA GLY A 137 -35.94 12.22 -11.45
C GLY A 137 -34.92 13.16 -10.77
N LEU A 138 -34.28 14.04 -11.54
CA LEU A 138 -33.24 14.95 -11.04
C LEU A 138 -33.83 16.34 -10.77
N PRO A 139 -33.40 17.05 -9.71
CA PRO A 139 -33.72 18.46 -9.55
C PRO A 139 -33.26 19.27 -10.77
N GLU A 140 -34.07 20.23 -11.23
CA GLU A 140 -33.75 21.03 -12.42
C GLU A 140 -32.40 21.75 -12.31
N SER A 141 -32.03 22.19 -11.11
CA SER A 141 -30.72 22.80 -10.83
C SER A 141 -29.55 21.84 -11.08
N THR A 142 -29.73 20.56 -10.75
CA THR A 142 -28.72 19.52 -10.95
C THR A 142 -28.62 19.14 -12.41
N LEU A 143 -29.76 18.99 -13.10
CA LEU A 143 -29.78 18.68 -14.52
C LEU A 143 -29.18 19.81 -15.35
N ARG A 144 -29.58 21.06 -15.11
CA ARG A 144 -29.05 22.23 -15.83
C ARG A 144 -27.53 22.31 -15.70
N ARG A 145 -26.98 22.07 -14.51
CA ARG A 145 -25.52 22.03 -14.30
C ARG A 145 -24.87 20.94 -15.15
N LEU A 146 -25.40 19.72 -15.14
CA LEU A 146 -24.87 18.58 -15.90
C LEU A 146 -25.05 18.74 -17.43
N TRP A 147 -26.07 19.48 -17.87
CA TRP A 147 -26.38 19.71 -19.29
C TRP A 147 -25.31 20.54 -20.02
N HIS A 148 -24.69 21.48 -19.30
CA HIS A 148 -23.66 22.38 -19.81
C HIS A 148 -22.24 21.98 -19.38
N GLN A 149 -22.11 20.92 -18.57
CA GLN A 149 -20.82 20.46 -18.09
C GLN A 149 -20.04 19.76 -19.22
N PRO A 150 -18.81 20.20 -19.54
CA PRO A 150 -17.97 19.56 -20.55
C PRO A 150 -17.53 18.15 -20.11
N PRO A 151 -17.17 17.26 -21.05
CA PRO A 151 -16.61 15.95 -20.70
C PRO A 151 -15.36 16.15 -19.83
N LYS A 152 -15.30 15.44 -18.70
CA LYS A 152 -14.06 15.35 -17.93
C LYS A 152 -13.14 14.37 -18.67
N GLY A 153 -12.07 14.91 -19.25
CA GLY A 153 -10.95 14.13 -19.78
C GLY A 153 -10.14 13.51 -18.65
#